data_AF-K1RAH7-F1
#
_entry.id   AF-K1RAH7-F1
#
_cell.length_a   1.000
_cell.length_b   1.000
_cell.length_c   1.000
_cell.angle_alpha   90.00
_cell.angle_beta   90.00
_cell.angle_gamma   90.00
#
_symmetry.space_group_name_H-M   'P 1'
#
loop_
_entity.id
_entity.type
_entity.pdbx_description
1 polymer ?
#
loop_
_entity_poly.entity_id
_entity_poly.type
_entity_poly.pdbx_seq_one_letter_code
_entity_poly.pdbx_strand_id
1 'polypeptide(L)'
;MPLMVEGKHMGVPPASMGEFMERFPHYKENSQKYLEQKCRSIVPIGLLYVGQREMAATTPDDGSGAVCLCHFDSCGTETGCKKMLGLVKELSKDKLPGRMELHLFGGFRDDNGTSESLSIKLLMIHLNSGEIQKATFLDRGPDQPIRSARHFTGSEAIINIYDHKKGVLSIGPFNYSTMDEIDLLCRLPDQFIREHLSTSPEQEPAHFEDAVRAALVQIRDHPKPLQTVFKEGKPRQYKLEANGAWTRCN
;
A
#
# COMPACT_ATOMS: atom_id res chain seq x y z
N MET A 1 -6.91 -9.20 19.34
CA MET A 1 -6.40 -8.08 20.16
C MET A 1 -7.38 -6.94 19.97
N PRO A 2 -8.00 -6.39 21.02
CA PRO A 2 -8.94 -5.28 20.89
C PRO A 2 -8.27 -3.98 20.44
N LEU A 3 -8.97 -3.11 19.70
CA LEU A 3 -8.51 -1.74 19.47
C LEU A 3 -8.64 -0.95 20.77
N MET A 4 -7.52 -0.33 21.17
CA MET A 4 -7.40 0.43 22.40
C MET A 4 -7.11 1.88 22.07
N VAL A 5 -7.87 2.81 22.66
CA VAL A 5 -7.62 4.25 22.59
C VAL A 5 -7.29 4.73 24.00
N GLU A 6 -6.13 5.35 24.17
CA GLU A 6 -5.63 5.83 25.47
C GLU A 6 -5.66 4.75 26.58
N GLY A 7 -5.31 3.51 26.21
CA GLY A 7 -5.31 2.37 27.14
C GLY A 7 -6.69 1.84 27.52
N LYS A 8 -7.77 2.34 26.91
CA LYS A 8 -9.14 1.86 27.11
C LYS A 8 -9.66 1.16 25.86
N HIS A 9 -10.49 0.15 26.06
CA HIS A 9 -11.16 -0.54 24.95
C HIS A 9 -12.06 0.44 24.19
N MET A 10 -11.99 0.47 22.86
CA MET A 10 -12.85 1.35 22.03
C MET A 10 -14.34 1.05 22.24
N GLY A 11 -14.69 -0.18 22.62
CA GLY A 11 -16.07 -0.57 22.89
C GLY A 11 -16.83 -0.75 21.58
N VAL A 12 -18.00 -0.13 21.46
CA VAL A 12 -18.78 -0.12 20.22
C VAL A 12 -18.00 0.67 19.16
N PRO A 13 -17.79 0.11 17.95
CA PRO A 13 -17.19 0.84 16.84
C PRO A 13 -18.02 2.08 16.47
N PRO A 14 -17.36 3.20 16.11
CA PRO A 14 -18.06 4.39 15.65
C PRO A 14 -18.83 4.10 14.36
N ALA A 15 -19.98 4.76 14.16
CA ALA A 15 -20.77 4.66 12.94
C ALA A 15 -20.22 5.53 11.80
N SER A 16 -19.40 6.54 12.13
CA SER A 16 -18.76 7.45 11.17
C SER A 16 -17.41 7.96 11.68
N MET A 17 -16.57 8.49 10.78
CA MET A 17 -15.33 9.13 11.20
C MET A 17 -15.60 10.44 11.95
N GLY A 18 -16.74 11.10 11.69
CA GLY A 18 -17.22 12.24 12.48
C GLY A 18 -17.41 11.86 13.95
N GLU A 19 -18.18 10.79 14.22
CA GLU A 19 -18.40 10.28 15.57
C GLU A 19 -17.08 9.87 16.25
N PHE A 20 -16.18 9.21 15.51
CA PHE A 20 -14.86 8.84 16.04
C PHE A 20 -14.08 10.07 16.52
N MET A 21 -14.07 11.15 15.73
CA MET A 21 -13.35 12.37 16.05
C MET A 21 -14.01 13.18 17.17
N GLU A 22 -15.34 13.14 17.29
CA GLU A 22 -16.07 13.72 18.43
C GLU A 22 -15.76 12.97 19.73
N ARG A 23 -15.71 11.64 19.65
CA ARG A 23 -15.41 10.77 20.80
C ARG A 23 -13.95 10.85 21.24
N PHE A 24 -13.03 11.07 20.30
CA PHE A 24 -11.58 11.10 20.54
C PHE A 24 -10.94 12.36 19.91
N PRO A 25 -11.21 13.55 20.47
CA PRO A 25 -10.82 14.83 19.85
C PRO A 25 -9.31 15.02 19.67
N HIS A 26 -8.48 14.35 20.48
CA HIS A 26 -7.02 14.40 20.34
C HIS A 26 -6.54 13.88 18.98
N TYR A 27 -7.26 12.96 18.32
CA TYR A 27 -6.90 12.51 16.97
C TYR A 27 -7.13 13.61 15.93
N LYS A 28 -8.15 14.46 16.11
CA LYS A 28 -8.38 15.62 15.25
C LYS A 28 -7.25 16.62 15.36
N GLU A 29 -6.82 16.95 16.58
CA GLU A 29 -5.70 17.86 16.85
C GLU A 29 -4.37 17.32 16.30
N ASN A 30 -4.08 16.03 16.53
CA ASN A 30 -2.87 15.40 16.03
C ASN A 30 -2.86 15.32 14.50
N SER A 31 -4.02 15.06 13.88
CA SER A 31 -4.17 15.08 12.42
C SER A 31 -3.92 16.47 11.85
N GLN A 32 -4.39 17.54 12.50
CA GLN A 32 -4.10 18.92 12.10
C GLN A 32 -2.60 19.21 12.12
N LYS A 33 -1.92 18.87 13.22
CA LYS A 33 -0.45 19.02 13.31
C LYS A 33 0.28 18.25 12.22
N TYR A 34 -0.20 17.05 11.85
CA TYR A 34 0.36 16.27 10.76
C TYR A 34 0.12 16.92 9.38
N LEU A 35 -1.07 17.46 9.14
CA LEU A 35 -1.41 18.16 7.89
C LEU A 35 -0.55 19.42 7.68
N GLU A 36 -0.19 20.10 8.77
CA GLU A 36 0.71 21.27 8.77
C GLU A 36 2.18 20.93 8.45
N GLN A 37 2.58 19.65 8.51
CA GLN A 37 3.93 19.26 8.18
C GLN A 37 4.25 19.48 6.71
N LYS A 38 5.44 20.03 6.43
CA LYS A 38 5.98 20.10 5.07
C LYS A 38 6.24 18.70 4.54
N CYS A 39 5.73 18.42 3.34
CA CYS A 39 6.03 17.16 2.67
C CYS A 39 7.52 17.09 2.34
N ARG A 40 8.15 15.96 2.68
CA ARG A 40 9.56 15.72 2.34
C ARG A 40 9.65 14.90 1.07
N SER A 41 10.49 15.34 0.14
CA SER A 41 10.90 14.52 -1.00
C SER A 41 11.93 13.50 -0.51
N ILE A 42 11.61 12.21 -0.64
CA ILE A 42 12.52 11.14 -0.23
C ILE A 42 13.40 10.75 -1.42
N VAL A 43 14.71 10.79 -1.21
CA VAL A 43 15.72 10.26 -2.15
C VAL A 43 15.67 8.73 -2.06
N PRO A 44 15.75 8.00 -3.18
CA PRO A 44 15.46 6.56 -3.20
C PRO A 44 16.55 5.65 -2.62
N ILE A 45 17.44 6.17 -1.77
CA ILE A 45 18.50 5.39 -1.15
C ILE A 45 17.90 4.55 -0.02
N GLY A 46 17.88 3.23 -0.19
CA GLY A 46 17.33 2.30 0.82
C GLY A 46 15.81 2.35 0.93
N LEU A 47 15.12 2.92 -0.06
CA LEU A 47 13.67 3.05 -0.07
C LEU A 47 13.01 1.76 -0.56
N LEU A 48 12.05 1.23 0.20
CA LEU A 48 11.12 0.21 -0.26
C LEU A 48 9.73 0.84 -0.44
N TYR A 49 9.36 1.14 -1.68
CA TYR A 49 8.04 1.68 -1.99
C TYR A 49 6.99 0.56 -2.03
N VAL A 50 5.88 0.74 -1.33
CA VAL A 50 4.73 -0.19 -1.31
C VAL A 50 3.58 0.41 -2.10
N GLY A 51 3.18 -0.25 -3.18
CA GLY A 51 2.07 0.16 -4.03
C GLY A 51 0.72 -0.31 -3.50
N GLN A 52 -0.34 0.11 -4.19
CA GLN A 52 -1.72 -0.29 -3.89
C GLN A 52 -1.88 -1.82 -3.93
N ARG A 53 -2.58 -2.38 -2.92
CA ARG A 53 -2.73 -3.84 -2.69
C ARG A 53 -1.40 -4.59 -2.49
N GLU A 54 -0.37 -3.89 -2.05
CA GLU A 54 0.87 -4.49 -1.57
C GLU A 54 1.07 -4.18 -0.08
N MET A 55 1.88 -5.01 0.56
CA MET A 55 2.41 -4.77 1.90
C MET A 55 3.88 -5.16 1.96
N ALA A 56 4.59 -4.57 2.90
CA ALA A 56 5.95 -4.98 3.27
C ALA A 56 6.13 -4.85 4.77
N ALA A 57 6.87 -5.79 5.36
CA ALA A 57 7.22 -5.76 6.76
C ALA A 57 8.74 -5.91 6.96
N THR A 58 9.30 -5.17 7.90
CA THR A 58 10.72 -5.21 8.26
C THR A 58 10.89 -4.94 9.76
N THR A 59 12.08 -5.19 10.30
CA THR A 59 12.42 -4.85 11.68
C THR A 59 13.87 -4.36 11.74
N PRO A 60 14.20 -3.39 12.62
CA PRO A 60 15.60 -3.07 12.92
C PRO A 60 16.33 -4.27 13.54
N ASP A 61 17.64 -4.31 13.36
CA ASP A 61 18.49 -5.35 13.95
C ASP A 61 18.50 -5.27 15.50
N ASP A 62 18.42 -4.05 16.05
CA ASP A 62 18.67 -3.75 17.47
C ASP A 62 17.41 -3.43 18.32
N GLY A 63 16.19 -3.67 17.82
CA GLY A 63 14.95 -3.31 18.54
C GLY A 63 13.76 -4.26 18.40
N SER A 64 12.68 -3.97 19.14
CA SER A 64 11.39 -4.68 19.07
C SER A 64 10.40 -4.20 18.01
N GLY A 65 10.76 -3.16 17.27
CA GLY A 65 9.91 -2.45 16.33
C GLY A 65 9.79 -3.11 14.96
N ALA A 66 9.18 -4.29 14.87
CA ALA A 66 8.68 -4.77 13.58
C ALA A 66 7.63 -3.78 13.06
N VAL A 67 7.83 -3.30 11.84
CA VAL A 67 6.94 -2.36 11.14
C VAL A 67 6.39 -3.06 9.92
N CYS A 68 5.08 -2.95 9.71
CA CYS A 68 4.45 -3.36 8.46
C CYS A 68 3.69 -2.17 7.89
N LEU A 69 3.88 -1.90 6.60
CA LEU A 69 3.13 -0.90 5.85
C LEU A 69 2.31 -1.62 4.77
N CYS A 70 1.05 -1.25 4.63
CA CYS A 70 0.13 -1.80 3.64
C CYS A 70 -0.72 -0.68 3.04
N HIS A 71 -0.90 -0.70 1.72
CA HIS A 71 -1.75 0.27 1.02
C HIS A 71 -3.10 -0.38 0.66
N PHE A 72 -4.15 -0.05 1.42
CA PHE A 72 -5.50 -0.58 1.24
C PHE A 72 -6.34 0.30 0.30
N ASP A 73 -7.16 -0.34 -0.53
CA ASP A 73 -8.09 0.29 -1.48
C ASP A 73 -9.49 -0.35 -1.45
N SER A 74 -9.93 -0.79 -0.26
CA SER A 74 -11.18 -1.54 -0.03
C SER A 74 -11.22 -3.00 -0.51
N CYS A 75 -10.32 -3.42 -1.39
CA CYS A 75 -10.21 -4.83 -1.79
C CYS A 75 -9.37 -5.64 -0.79
N GLY A 76 -9.84 -6.85 -0.48
CA GLY A 76 -9.08 -7.79 0.36
C GLY A 76 -8.81 -7.32 1.79
N THR A 77 -9.47 -6.26 2.29
CA THR A 77 -9.14 -5.57 3.55
C THR A 77 -8.94 -6.53 4.72
N GLU A 78 -9.91 -7.41 4.99
CA GLU A 78 -9.83 -8.34 6.13
C GLU A 78 -8.64 -9.30 6.01
N THR A 79 -8.43 -9.85 4.81
CA THR A 79 -7.31 -10.77 4.56
C THR A 79 -5.97 -10.04 4.66
N GLY A 80 -5.88 -8.82 4.16
CA GLY A 80 -4.70 -7.97 4.27
C GLY A 80 -4.37 -7.65 5.72
N CYS A 81 -5.37 -7.27 6.53
CA CYS A 81 -5.14 -7.02 7.94
C CYS A 81 -4.68 -8.28 8.69
N LYS A 82 -5.32 -9.44 8.45
CA LYS A 82 -4.88 -10.71 9.06
C LYS A 82 -3.42 -11.03 8.72
N LYS A 83 -3.01 -10.83 7.46
CA LYS A 83 -1.62 -11.00 7.01
C LYS A 83 -0.68 -10.00 7.69
N MET A 84 -1.05 -8.73 7.76
CA MET A 84 -0.28 -7.68 8.43
C MET A 84 -0.03 -8.01 9.92
N LEU A 85 -1.04 -8.48 10.67
CA LEU A 85 -0.82 -8.99 12.04
C LEU A 85 0.16 -10.15 12.09
N GLY A 86 -0.02 -11.12 11.18
CA GLY A 86 0.82 -12.31 11.13
C GLY A 86 2.29 -11.93 10.96
N LEU A 87 2.58 -11.04 10.01
CA LEU A 87 3.94 -10.56 9.72
C LEU A 87 4.57 -9.83 10.90
N VAL A 88 3.85 -8.86 11.50
CA VAL A 88 4.38 -8.11 12.66
C VAL A 88 4.64 -9.06 13.83
N LYS A 89 3.71 -9.99 14.12
CA LYS A 89 3.89 -10.97 15.19
C LYS A 89 5.06 -11.92 14.94
N GLU A 90 5.24 -12.37 13.70
CA GLU A 90 6.36 -13.24 13.33
C GLU A 90 7.70 -12.51 13.55
N LEU A 91 7.81 -11.28 13.06
CA LEU A 91 9.03 -10.48 13.17
C LEU A 91 9.34 -10.03 14.60
N SER A 92 8.33 -9.88 15.45
CA SER A 92 8.49 -9.51 16.86
C SER A 92 8.70 -10.68 17.81
N LYS A 93 8.63 -11.94 17.35
CA LYS A 93 8.58 -13.13 18.23
C LYS A 93 9.74 -13.21 19.23
N ASP A 94 10.94 -12.87 18.78
CA ASP A 94 12.18 -12.98 19.56
C ASP A 94 12.72 -11.61 20.00
N LYS A 95 11.86 -10.58 19.97
CA LYS A 95 12.23 -9.22 20.32
C LYS A 95 11.74 -8.83 21.72
N LEU A 96 12.19 -7.68 22.23
CA LEU A 96 11.78 -7.17 23.53
C LEU A 96 10.24 -7.00 23.60
N PRO A 97 9.62 -7.26 24.76
CA PRO A 97 8.20 -7.02 24.97
C PRO A 97 7.83 -5.57 24.67
N GLY A 98 6.66 -5.36 24.09
CA GLY A 98 6.16 -4.04 23.74
C GLY A 98 4.67 -4.05 23.45
N ARG A 99 4.21 -3.01 22.77
CA ARG A 99 2.84 -2.90 22.26
C ARG A 99 2.87 -2.70 20.76
N MET A 100 1.75 -3.03 20.15
CA MET A 100 1.43 -2.64 18.78
C MET A 100 0.77 -1.23 18.85
N GLU A 101 0.90 -0.35 17.83
CA GLU A 101 0.32 1.04 17.79
C GLU A 101 -0.27 1.55 16.43
N LEU A 102 -1.57 1.59 16.10
CA LEU A 102 -2.02 1.81 14.70
C LEU A 102 -1.90 3.23 14.23
N HIS A 103 -1.52 3.37 12.97
CA HIS A 103 -1.66 4.61 12.25
C HIS A 103 -2.38 4.35 10.93
N LEU A 104 -3.42 5.13 10.68
CA LEU A 104 -4.19 5.11 9.43
C LEU A 104 -4.04 6.49 8.78
N PHE A 105 -3.70 6.50 7.49
CA PHE A 105 -3.53 7.72 6.71
C PHE A 105 -4.18 7.55 5.34
N GLY A 106 -4.65 8.67 4.79
CA GLY A 106 -5.30 8.72 3.50
C GLY A 106 -6.82 8.78 3.60
N GLY A 107 -7.46 8.75 2.44
CA GLY A 107 -8.87 9.06 2.30
C GLY A 107 -9.15 10.57 2.35
N PHE A 108 -10.30 10.94 1.82
CA PHE A 108 -10.86 12.28 1.91
C PHE A 108 -12.38 12.16 1.99
N ARG A 109 -13.10 13.28 2.12
CA ARG A 109 -14.56 13.24 2.04
C ARG A 109 -14.99 13.14 0.59
N ASP A 110 -15.07 11.91 0.08
CA ASP A 110 -15.56 11.61 -1.28
C ASP A 110 -17.09 11.44 -1.30
N ASP A 111 -17.70 11.79 -2.44
CA ASP A 111 -19.15 11.74 -2.63
C ASP A 111 -19.73 10.32 -2.54
N ASN A 112 -18.90 9.31 -2.80
CA ASN A 112 -19.28 7.90 -2.74
C ASN A 112 -19.17 7.30 -1.32
N GLY A 113 -18.66 8.06 -0.34
CA GLY A 113 -18.44 7.59 1.03
C GLY A 113 -17.42 6.45 1.14
N THR A 114 -16.60 6.22 0.11
CA THR A 114 -15.69 5.08 0.01
C THR A 114 -14.58 5.18 1.06
N SER A 115 -14.02 6.37 1.24
CA SER A 115 -12.95 6.63 2.20
C SER A 115 -13.41 6.42 3.64
N GLU A 116 -14.62 6.89 3.99
CA GLU A 116 -15.18 6.70 5.33
C GLU A 116 -15.49 5.22 5.58
N SER A 117 -16.13 4.55 4.62
CA SER A 117 -16.42 3.11 4.72
C SER A 117 -15.15 2.28 4.95
N LEU A 118 -14.08 2.54 4.19
CA LEU A 118 -12.78 1.89 4.38
C LEU A 118 -12.18 2.21 5.75
N SER A 119 -12.21 3.47 6.18
CA SER A 119 -11.66 3.90 7.47
C SER A 119 -12.35 3.20 8.64
N ILE A 120 -13.69 3.16 8.64
CA ILE A 120 -14.48 2.46 9.64
C ILE A 120 -14.19 0.96 9.62
N LYS A 121 -14.13 0.36 8.42
CA LYS A 121 -13.78 -1.06 8.27
C LYS A 121 -12.39 -1.37 8.83
N LEU A 122 -11.40 -0.50 8.61
CA LEU A 122 -10.05 -0.67 9.18
C LEU A 122 -10.03 -0.49 10.70
N LEU A 123 -10.78 0.47 11.26
CA LEU A 123 -10.91 0.61 12.72
C LEU A 123 -11.57 -0.61 13.37
N MET A 124 -12.52 -1.23 12.67
CA MET A 124 -13.13 -2.50 13.10
C MET A 124 -12.17 -3.68 12.99
N ILE A 125 -11.18 -3.64 12.10
CA ILE A 125 -10.20 -4.71 11.88
C ILE A 125 -8.89 -4.36 12.58
N HIS A 126 -8.77 -4.79 13.83
CA HIS A 126 -7.74 -4.30 14.74
C HIS A 126 -6.30 -4.64 14.29
N LEU A 127 -5.46 -3.62 14.16
CA LEU A 127 -4.00 -3.67 13.89
C LEU A 127 -3.33 -2.54 14.64
N ASN A 128 -1.99 -2.51 14.78
CA ASN A 128 -1.34 -1.40 15.50
C ASN A 128 0.24 -1.34 15.19
N SER A 129 0.86 -0.34 14.49
CA SER A 129 2.29 0.11 14.70
C SER A 129 2.75 1.55 14.18
N GLY A 130 3.47 2.35 14.99
CA GLY A 130 4.67 3.19 14.67
C GLY A 130 4.59 4.68 14.24
N GLU A 131 5.53 5.53 14.68
CA GLU A 131 5.65 6.95 14.27
C GLU A 131 5.82 7.11 12.74
N ILE A 132 5.06 8.05 12.14
CA ILE A 132 5.00 8.25 10.68
C ILE A 132 5.10 9.74 10.32
N GLN A 133 5.72 10.02 9.17
CA GLN A 133 5.94 11.37 8.62
C GLN A 133 5.32 11.49 7.21
N LYS A 134 4.97 12.72 6.80
CA LYS A 134 4.44 13.01 5.47
C LYS A 134 5.57 12.99 4.42
N ALA A 135 5.40 12.19 3.36
CA ALA A 135 6.42 11.99 2.33
C ALA A 135 5.84 11.95 0.91
N THR A 136 6.64 12.39 -0.06
CA THR A 136 6.44 12.16 -1.49
C THR A 136 7.64 11.39 -2.03
N PHE A 137 7.37 10.41 -2.90
CA PHE A 137 8.39 9.52 -3.45
C PHE A 137 8.67 9.87 -4.91
N LEU A 138 9.94 10.16 -5.23
CA LEU A 138 10.41 10.45 -6.58
C LEU A 138 10.63 9.17 -7.39
N ASP A 139 11.09 8.11 -6.75
CA ASP A 139 11.20 6.76 -7.31
C ASP A 139 10.25 5.83 -6.56
N ARG A 140 9.47 5.06 -7.31
CA ARG A 140 8.48 4.09 -6.82
C ARG A 140 8.82 2.65 -7.25
N GLY A 141 9.91 2.50 -8.01
CA GLY A 141 10.36 1.23 -8.55
C GLY A 141 10.90 0.27 -7.48
N PRO A 142 11.37 -0.91 -7.92
CA PRO A 142 11.39 -1.40 -9.31
C PRO A 142 10.02 -1.88 -9.82
N ASP A 143 9.93 -2.14 -11.12
CA ASP A 143 8.83 -2.86 -11.77
C ASP A 143 7.42 -2.26 -11.56
N GLN A 144 7.34 -0.93 -11.46
CA GLN A 144 6.07 -0.24 -11.20
C GLN A 144 4.96 -0.57 -12.22
N PRO A 145 5.20 -0.63 -13.55
CA PRO A 145 4.13 -0.95 -14.50
C PRO A 145 3.52 -2.34 -14.29
N ILE A 146 4.33 -3.39 -14.04
CA ILE A 146 3.83 -4.75 -13.82
C ILE A 146 3.15 -4.91 -12.46
N ARG A 147 3.62 -4.19 -11.44
CA ARG A 147 2.97 -4.11 -10.13
C ARG A 147 1.60 -3.44 -10.23
N SER A 148 1.50 -2.32 -10.96
CA SER A 148 0.24 -1.63 -11.23
C SER A 148 -0.70 -2.47 -12.11
N ALA A 149 -0.18 -3.15 -13.15
CA ALA A 149 -0.98 -3.99 -14.06
C ALA A 149 -1.78 -5.05 -13.29
N ARG A 150 -1.13 -5.72 -12.32
CA ARG A 150 -1.79 -6.70 -11.43
C ARG A 150 -3.04 -6.13 -10.77
N HIS A 151 -2.95 -4.91 -10.24
CA HIS A 151 -4.06 -4.23 -9.60
C HIS A 151 -5.19 -3.91 -10.60
N PHE A 152 -4.85 -3.31 -11.75
CA PHE A 152 -5.82 -2.92 -12.78
C PHE A 152 -6.63 -4.10 -13.33
N THR A 153 -6.02 -5.27 -13.43
CA THR A 153 -6.68 -6.49 -13.94
C THR A 153 -7.56 -7.22 -12.92
N GLY A 154 -7.90 -6.57 -11.80
CA GLY A 154 -8.91 -7.07 -10.86
C GLY A 154 -8.39 -8.01 -9.77
N SER A 155 -7.08 -8.15 -9.56
CA SER A 155 -6.58 -8.95 -8.43
C SER A 155 -6.94 -8.29 -7.10
N GLU A 156 -7.91 -8.84 -6.37
CA GLU A 156 -8.35 -8.33 -5.06
C GLU A 156 -7.38 -8.63 -3.91
N ALA A 157 -6.45 -9.56 -4.12
CA ALA A 157 -5.55 -10.00 -3.05
C ALA A 157 -4.57 -8.88 -2.65
N ILE A 158 -4.31 -8.76 -1.35
CA ILE A 158 -3.17 -8.00 -0.84
C ILE A 158 -2.00 -8.96 -0.64
N ILE A 159 -0.82 -8.60 -1.17
CA ILE A 159 0.39 -9.45 -1.18
C ILE A 159 1.55 -8.83 -0.41
N ASN A 160 2.32 -9.67 0.30
CA ASN A 160 3.61 -9.26 0.84
C ASN A 160 4.65 -9.34 -0.28
N ILE A 161 5.36 -8.23 -0.54
CA ILE A 161 6.38 -8.15 -1.59
C ILE A 161 7.80 -8.25 -1.04
N TYR A 162 8.00 -8.23 0.28
CA TYR A 162 9.35 -8.19 0.87
C TYR A 162 9.59 -9.31 1.86
N ASP A 163 10.67 -10.06 1.64
CA ASP A 163 11.20 -11.06 2.57
C ASP A 163 12.33 -10.42 3.38
N HIS A 164 12.00 -9.93 4.57
CA HIS A 164 12.96 -9.29 5.47
C HIS A 164 14.13 -10.22 5.82
N LYS A 165 13.87 -11.51 6.06
CA LYS A 165 14.92 -12.48 6.45
C LYS A 165 15.95 -12.67 5.34
N LYS A 166 15.54 -12.55 4.08
CA LYS A 166 16.43 -12.67 2.92
C LYS A 166 16.93 -11.32 2.39
N GLY A 167 16.34 -10.21 2.81
CA GLY A 167 16.58 -8.90 2.20
C GLY A 167 16.18 -8.84 0.73
N VAL A 168 15.11 -9.55 0.34
CA VAL A 168 14.70 -9.69 -1.06
C VAL A 168 13.31 -9.12 -1.30
N LEU A 169 13.22 -8.19 -2.24
CA LEU A 169 11.95 -7.76 -2.84
C LEU A 169 11.57 -8.77 -3.93
N SER A 170 10.37 -9.34 -3.86
CA SER A 170 9.85 -10.32 -4.81
C SER A 170 8.57 -9.82 -5.46
N ILE A 171 8.60 -9.68 -6.79
CA ILE A 171 7.44 -9.33 -7.61
C ILE A 171 6.98 -10.60 -8.34
N GLY A 172 5.76 -11.06 -8.04
CA GLY A 172 5.19 -12.26 -8.64
C GLY A 172 5.80 -13.58 -8.15
N PRO A 173 5.67 -14.68 -8.93
CA PRO A 173 4.92 -14.74 -10.18
C PRO A 173 3.43 -14.51 -9.93
N PHE A 174 2.75 -13.91 -10.88
CA PHE A 174 1.29 -13.87 -10.89
C PHE A 174 0.78 -13.91 -12.32
N ASN A 175 -0.48 -14.26 -12.46
CA ASN A 175 -1.21 -14.07 -13.70
C ASN A 175 -2.23 -12.96 -13.54
N TYR A 176 -2.71 -12.45 -14.67
CA TYR A 176 -3.88 -11.62 -14.72
C TYR A 176 -4.72 -11.90 -15.96
N SER A 177 -5.99 -11.51 -15.90
CA SER A 177 -6.90 -11.58 -17.05
C SER A 177 -6.48 -10.57 -18.12
N THR A 178 -6.70 -10.94 -19.38
CA THR A 178 -6.59 -9.99 -20.50
C THR A 178 -7.68 -8.93 -20.37
N MET A 179 -7.37 -7.71 -20.78
CA MET A 179 -8.36 -6.65 -20.93
C MET A 179 -8.82 -6.60 -22.38
N ASP A 180 -10.14 -6.59 -22.58
CA ASP A 180 -10.72 -6.33 -23.89
C ASP A 180 -10.37 -4.91 -24.32
N GLU A 181 -10.17 -4.73 -25.63
CA GLU A 181 -9.87 -3.43 -26.23
C GLU A 181 -8.64 -2.72 -25.62
N ILE A 182 -7.67 -3.46 -25.09
CA ILE A 182 -6.48 -2.88 -24.43
C ILE A 182 -5.71 -1.91 -25.33
N ASP A 183 -5.70 -2.12 -26.64
CA ASP A 183 -5.12 -1.18 -27.62
C ASP A 183 -5.84 0.17 -27.67
N LEU A 184 -7.16 0.17 -27.52
CA LEU A 184 -7.98 1.38 -27.42
C LEU A 184 -7.73 2.06 -26.07
N LEU A 185 -7.74 1.29 -24.98
CA LEU A 185 -7.46 1.80 -23.62
C LEU A 185 -6.09 2.52 -23.57
N CYS A 186 -5.07 1.96 -24.22
CA CYS A 186 -3.74 2.58 -24.31
C CYS A 186 -3.73 3.94 -25.03
N ARG A 187 -4.76 4.24 -25.84
CA ARG A 187 -4.87 5.46 -26.67
C ARG A 187 -5.90 6.45 -26.11
N LEU A 188 -6.51 6.16 -24.96
CA LEU A 188 -7.47 7.06 -24.34
C LEU A 188 -6.83 8.43 -24.06
N PRO A 189 -7.56 9.54 -24.29
CA PRO A 189 -7.14 10.87 -23.88
C PRO A 189 -6.95 10.95 -22.37
N ASP A 190 -6.03 11.80 -21.91
CA ASP A 190 -5.72 11.96 -20.48
C ASP A 190 -6.94 12.35 -19.66
N GLN A 191 -7.79 13.25 -20.17
CA GLN A 191 -9.05 13.61 -19.53
C GLN A 191 -9.94 12.38 -19.29
N PHE A 192 -10.06 11.50 -20.28
CA PHE A 192 -10.87 10.29 -20.14
C PHE A 192 -10.26 9.32 -19.11
N ILE A 193 -8.93 9.17 -19.12
CA ILE A 193 -8.22 8.35 -18.12
C ILE A 193 -8.51 8.87 -16.71
N ARG A 194 -8.36 10.18 -16.50
CA ARG A 194 -8.59 10.81 -15.21
C ARG A 194 -10.04 10.68 -14.75
N GLU A 195 -11.00 10.92 -15.63
CA GLU A 195 -12.43 10.89 -15.27
C GLU A 195 -12.99 9.48 -15.05
N HIS A 196 -12.46 8.46 -15.76
CA HIS A 196 -13.07 7.12 -15.77
C HIS A 196 -12.21 6.00 -15.19
N LEU A 197 -10.90 6.20 -15.05
CA LEU A 197 -9.99 5.19 -14.46
C LEU A 197 -9.47 5.60 -13.07
N SER A 198 -9.89 6.76 -12.56
CA SER A 198 -9.69 7.18 -11.17
C SER A 198 -10.96 6.99 -10.35
N THR A 199 -10.80 6.69 -9.06
CA THR A 199 -11.91 6.78 -8.08
C THR A 199 -12.17 8.21 -7.62
N SER A 200 -11.23 9.13 -7.85
CA SER A 200 -11.24 10.51 -7.37
C SER A 200 -10.47 11.44 -8.31
N PRO A 201 -11.01 11.75 -9.51
CA PRO A 201 -10.31 12.43 -10.60
C PRO A 201 -9.60 13.74 -10.20
N GLU A 202 -10.26 14.54 -9.35
CA GLU A 202 -9.76 15.85 -8.89
C GLU A 202 -8.60 15.74 -7.88
N GLN A 203 -8.40 14.56 -7.28
CA GLN A 203 -7.39 14.33 -6.25
C GLN A 203 -6.16 13.59 -6.79
N GLU A 204 -6.18 13.17 -8.05
CA GLU A 204 -5.08 12.44 -8.67
C GLU A 204 -3.87 13.34 -8.94
N PRO A 205 -2.63 12.85 -8.76
CA PRO A 205 -1.43 13.63 -9.01
C PRO A 205 -1.28 13.98 -10.51
N ALA A 206 -0.40 14.93 -10.82
CA ALA A 206 -0.17 15.41 -12.18
C ALA A 206 0.31 14.33 -13.17
N HIS A 207 0.94 13.27 -12.68
CA HIS A 207 1.49 12.15 -13.47
C HIS A 207 0.65 10.87 -13.37
N PHE A 208 -0.62 10.99 -12.99
CA PHE A 208 -1.53 9.86 -12.85
C PHE A 208 -1.73 9.13 -14.18
N GLU A 209 -2.01 9.88 -15.25
CA GLU A 209 -2.32 9.36 -16.57
C GLU A 209 -1.14 8.62 -17.18
N ASP A 210 0.07 9.15 -17.02
CA ASP A 210 1.31 8.49 -17.43
C ASP A 210 1.49 7.13 -16.73
N ALA A 211 1.21 7.08 -15.42
CA ALA A 211 1.31 5.85 -14.64
C ALA A 211 0.25 4.81 -15.06
N VAL A 212 -0.99 5.24 -15.30
CA VAL A 212 -2.06 4.37 -15.83
C VAL A 212 -1.69 3.86 -17.22
N ARG A 213 -1.23 4.73 -18.11
CA ARG A 213 -0.85 4.36 -19.48
C ARG A 213 0.30 3.36 -19.49
N ALA A 214 1.31 3.54 -18.64
CA ALA A 214 2.40 2.59 -18.50
C ALA A 214 1.90 1.19 -18.05
N ALA A 215 0.92 1.14 -17.14
CA ALA A 215 0.32 -0.13 -16.71
C ALA A 215 -0.52 -0.78 -17.83
N LEU A 216 -1.30 0.00 -18.59
CA LEU A 216 -2.07 -0.51 -19.72
C LEU A 216 -1.14 -1.05 -20.83
N VAL A 217 -0.06 -0.36 -21.13
CA VAL A 217 0.98 -0.82 -22.07
C VAL A 217 1.61 -2.13 -21.59
N GLN A 218 1.90 -2.25 -20.29
CA GLN A 218 2.39 -3.49 -19.70
C GLN A 218 1.40 -4.65 -19.86
N ILE A 219 0.10 -4.42 -19.70
CA ILE A 219 -0.94 -5.44 -19.91
C ILE A 219 -1.00 -5.84 -21.39
N ARG A 220 -0.97 -4.86 -22.29
CA ARG A 220 -0.98 -5.07 -23.76
C ARG A 220 0.21 -5.91 -24.22
N ASP A 221 1.41 -5.51 -23.82
CA ASP A 221 2.66 -6.12 -24.28
C ASP A 221 2.91 -7.48 -23.60
N HIS A 222 2.29 -7.70 -22.44
CA HIS A 222 2.42 -8.93 -21.66
C HIS A 222 1.06 -9.50 -21.23
N PRO A 223 0.21 -9.98 -22.16
CA PRO A 223 -1.13 -10.47 -21.84
C PRO A 223 -1.11 -11.81 -21.08
N LYS A 224 0.02 -12.51 -21.08
CA LYS A 224 0.28 -13.75 -20.32
C LYS A 224 1.57 -13.59 -19.50
N PRO A 225 1.55 -12.82 -18.41
CA PRO A 225 2.77 -12.45 -17.67
C PRO A 225 3.53 -13.66 -17.12
N LEU A 226 2.86 -14.77 -16.80
CA LEU A 226 3.52 -16.02 -16.42
C LEU A 226 4.46 -16.58 -17.50
N GLN A 227 4.26 -16.22 -18.77
CA GLN A 227 5.07 -16.68 -19.89
C GLN A 227 6.06 -15.60 -20.34
N THR A 228 5.66 -14.32 -20.32
CA THR A 228 6.42 -13.23 -20.94
C THR A 228 7.21 -12.38 -19.93
N VAL A 229 6.86 -12.41 -18.65
CA VAL A 229 7.47 -11.58 -17.59
C VAL A 229 8.23 -12.43 -16.58
N PHE A 230 7.60 -13.53 -16.14
CA PHE A 230 8.09 -14.44 -15.10
C PHE A 230 8.73 -15.68 -15.72
N LYS A 231 10.03 -15.60 -16.01
CA LYS A 231 10.78 -16.71 -16.62
C LYS A 231 10.69 -17.94 -15.73
N GLU A 232 10.40 -19.10 -16.33
CA GLU A 232 10.24 -20.39 -15.62
C GLU A 232 9.19 -20.35 -14.50
N GLY A 233 8.23 -19.43 -14.56
CA GLY A 233 7.24 -19.22 -13.50
C GLY A 233 7.83 -18.71 -12.19
N LYS A 234 9.03 -18.12 -12.20
CA LYS A 234 9.69 -17.58 -11.00
C LYS A 234 9.37 -16.10 -10.78
N PRO A 235 9.35 -15.62 -9.52
CA PRO A 235 9.27 -14.19 -9.23
C PRO A 235 10.41 -13.43 -9.88
N ARG A 236 10.23 -12.15 -10.15
CA ARG A 236 11.38 -11.25 -10.29
C ARG A 236 11.84 -10.85 -8.90
N GLN A 237 13.11 -11.10 -8.60
CA GLN A 237 13.71 -10.84 -7.30
C GLN A 237 14.71 -9.69 -7.41
N TYR A 238 14.70 -8.82 -6.42
CA TYR A 238 15.56 -7.66 -6.32
C TYR A 238 16.24 -7.64 -4.95
N LYS A 239 17.50 -7.23 -4.93
CA LYS A 239 18.26 -6.97 -3.69
C LYS A 239 18.67 -5.52 -3.64
N LEU A 240 18.75 -5.00 -2.41
CA LEU A 240 19.24 -3.66 -2.17
C LEU A 240 20.77 -3.68 -2.19
N GLU A 241 21.35 -2.92 -3.10
CA GLU A 241 22.79 -2.76 -3.23
C GLU A 241 23.32 -1.75 -2.20
N ALA A 242 24.64 -1.75 -1.98
CA ALA A 242 25.29 -0.82 -1.04
C ALA A 242 25.09 0.66 -1.38
N ASN A 243 24.83 0.99 -2.64
CA ASN A 243 24.49 2.34 -3.09
C ASN A 243 23.01 2.72 -2.85
N GLY A 244 22.22 1.82 -2.26
CA GLY A 244 20.81 2.02 -1.96
C GLY A 244 19.86 1.77 -3.15
N ALA A 245 20.35 1.28 -4.29
CA ALA A 245 19.52 0.93 -5.44
C ALA A 245 19.04 -0.52 -5.40
N TRP A 246 17.86 -0.79 -5.95
CA TRP A 246 17.37 -2.16 -6.14
C TRP A 246 17.85 -2.75 -7.46
N THR A 247 18.58 -3.86 -7.40
CA THR A 247 19.08 -4.57 -8.60
C THR A 247 18.45 -5.95 -8.72
N ARG A 248 18.03 -6.29 -9.93
CA ARG A 248 17.42 -7.58 -10.24
C ARG A 248 18.45 -8.71 -10.13
N CYS A 249 18.12 -9.77 -9.41
CA CYS A 249 19.05 -10.86 -9.11
C CYS A 249 18.69 -12.21 -9.78
N ASN A 250 17.63 -12.26 -10.61
CA ASN A 250 17.22 -13.46 -11.36
C ASN A 250 16.49 -13.19 -12.69
#